data_AF-A0A250VWC1-F1
#
_entry.id   AF-A0A250VWC1-F1
#
_cell.length_a   1.000
_cell.length_b   1.000
_cell.length_c   1.000
_cell.angle_alpha   90.00
_cell.angle_beta   90.00
_cell.angle_gamma   90.00
#
_symmetry.space_group_name_H-M   'P 1'
#
loop_
_entity.id
_entity.type
_entity.pdbx_description
1 polymer ?
#
loop_
_entity_poly.entity_id
_entity_poly.type
_entity_poly.pdbx_seq_one_letter_code
_entity_poly.pdbx_strand_id
1 'polypeptide(L)'
;MGFGFRVGVPGMSVRVSTRGVRTSIGPRAARVSVGSGGVRASTGLGPFYASSSLSGSRRRTSTRRTARPRSVAPSATQLERARRQAERAQQEAERDAAIARLRELRRQTTSVHLQTFPVAHPPLIPDAPQLGLPWALAEAQTFHLQGVGRLARTERAAAKRRAQQDAPAYLAAETARLHAARDRMASEAEQWWQALLANDEDTVCEAVNTAFSDNPAAGCAVGMDGTALSVVMRQQDLDSMPTQTHGLTSSGRPTLKNLTKRDRILWWLTAMGSNIIATLKEGFATAPGITAIDLAVMTRLPDTQRLGFVAYGRWSRQAIESTPWRDPEDALRFLDIGQDVACSVTTTASGNLSSTVKPLDTTRVPGLQDLLDHAQDEPDTGDLSLAALDITLGANTPPDDRTTISNPYRITPFTEWKHGSVSEPPPAPILPPVTPTVLVPGQTLVLPEEAWQGLRIVFRFAGADADLTLFLIGGDGRVAGDEDFVFYNQPATADGAARLLGKQQEGPHTVERATIHLSALPERVRRVAVAINMDVDTGLTCGSLTHAALDMDCVTGTAWTFQPPADPNIRAMVIAELYRHTADGHPVWKLRALGQGWADGLDGLARAYGVDVE
;
A
#
# COMPACT_ATOMS: atom_id res chain seq x y z
N MET A 1 14.83 35.86 42.31
CA MET A 1 15.15 34.58 41.67
C MET A 1 13.87 33.77 41.57
N GLY A 2 13.43 33.42 40.37
CA GLY A 2 12.17 32.70 40.14
C GLY A 2 12.45 31.37 39.47
N PHE A 3 12.08 30.27 40.11
CA PHE A 3 12.17 28.93 39.55
C PHE A 3 10.97 28.68 38.64
N GLY A 4 11.23 28.29 37.40
CA GLY A 4 10.20 27.83 36.46
C GLY A 4 10.46 26.36 36.14
N PHE A 5 9.44 25.53 36.23
CA PHE A 5 9.50 24.13 35.82
C PHE A 5 8.39 23.82 34.81
N ARG A 6 8.67 22.93 33.86
CA ARG A 6 7.66 22.37 32.95
C ARG A 6 6.89 21.29 33.72
N VAL A 7 5.57 21.35 33.67
CA VAL A 7 4.70 20.25 34.09
C VAL A 7 4.24 19.57 32.81
N GLY A 8 4.29 18.23 32.77
CA GLY A 8 4.28 17.37 31.58
C GLY A 8 3.02 17.39 30.70
N VAL A 9 2.65 18.55 30.16
CA VAL A 9 1.66 18.70 29.08
C VAL A 9 2.22 19.69 28.04
N PRO A 10 2.32 19.33 26.75
CA PRO A 10 2.84 20.22 25.71
C PRO A 10 2.05 21.53 25.61
N GLY A 11 2.72 22.68 25.68
CA GLY A 11 2.08 24.00 25.48
C GLY A 11 1.57 24.72 26.75
N MET A 12 1.82 24.17 27.94
CA MET A 12 1.50 24.81 29.23
C MET A 12 2.77 25.28 29.96
N SER A 13 2.78 26.53 30.44
CA SER A 13 3.83 27.00 31.35
C SER A 13 3.27 27.66 32.60
N VAL A 14 3.76 27.25 33.77
CA VAL A 14 3.40 27.82 35.06
C VAL A 14 4.59 28.63 35.58
N ARG A 15 4.39 29.92 35.81
CA ARG A 15 5.40 30.79 36.44
C ARG A 15 4.91 31.16 37.83
N VAL A 16 5.67 30.77 38.84
CA VAL A 16 5.43 31.14 40.24
C VAL A 16 6.38 32.27 40.62
N SER A 17 5.84 33.35 41.18
CA SER A 17 6.64 34.45 41.73
C SER A 17 6.02 34.94 43.04
N THR A 18 6.76 35.77 43.78
CA THR A 18 6.25 36.45 44.99
C THR A 18 5.01 37.34 44.73
N ARG A 19 4.65 37.56 43.46
CA ARG A 19 3.45 38.31 43.03
C ARG A 19 2.30 37.42 42.56
N GLY A 20 2.40 36.10 42.72
CA GLY A 20 1.37 35.12 42.38
C GLY A 20 1.78 34.09 41.32
N VAL A 21 0.89 33.10 41.12
CA VAL A 21 1.00 32.01 40.13
C VAL A 21 0.33 32.47 38.84
N ARG A 22 1.02 32.33 37.70
CA ARG A 22 0.47 32.60 36.37
C ARG A 22 0.55 31.35 35.50
N THR A 23 -0.57 30.96 34.92
CA THR A 23 -0.71 29.84 33.99
C THR A 23 -0.96 30.40 32.58
N SER A 24 -0.25 29.89 31.57
CA SER A 24 -0.49 30.23 30.18
C SER A 24 -0.62 28.96 29.34
N ILE A 25 -1.65 28.92 28.48
CA ILE A 25 -2.01 27.80 27.62
C ILE A 25 -2.13 28.34 26.18
N GLY A 26 -1.42 27.71 25.22
CA GLY A 26 -1.57 27.96 23.77
C GLY A 26 -0.28 28.25 22.98
N PRO A 27 -0.25 27.99 21.65
CA PRO A 27 0.89 28.28 20.78
C PRO A 27 1.17 29.79 20.66
N ARG A 28 2.39 30.17 20.24
CA ARG A 28 2.88 31.57 20.25
C ARG A 28 1.98 32.60 19.53
N ALA A 29 1.08 32.16 18.64
CA ALA A 29 0.23 33.02 17.82
C ALA A 29 -1.08 33.50 18.49
N ALA A 30 -1.56 32.85 19.56
CA ALA A 30 -2.74 33.28 20.30
C ALA A 30 -2.63 32.83 21.76
N ARG A 31 -2.54 33.79 22.70
CA ARG A 31 -2.45 33.49 24.13
C ARG A 31 -3.66 34.02 24.87
N VAL A 32 -4.27 33.16 25.67
CA VAL A 32 -5.20 33.56 26.73
C VAL A 32 -4.45 33.47 28.06
N SER A 33 -4.38 34.60 28.76
CA SER A 33 -3.78 34.69 30.07
C SER A 33 -4.85 34.92 31.12
N VAL A 34 -4.88 34.06 32.14
CA VAL A 34 -5.80 34.16 33.26
C VAL A 34 -4.98 34.33 34.53
N GLY A 35 -5.28 35.38 35.29
CA GLY A 35 -4.62 35.67 36.57
C GLY A 35 -5.44 36.66 37.39
N SER A 36 -4.92 37.04 38.56
CA SER A 36 -5.57 37.92 39.53
C SER A 36 -5.92 39.34 39.03
N GLY A 37 -5.64 39.67 37.76
CA GLY A 37 -6.00 40.92 37.09
C GLY A 37 -7.01 40.78 35.94
N GLY A 38 -7.71 39.65 35.82
CA GLY A 38 -8.70 39.39 34.75
C GLY A 38 -8.15 38.63 33.54
N VAL A 39 -9.05 38.16 32.68
CA VAL A 39 -8.75 37.40 31.45
C VAL A 39 -8.30 38.36 30.34
N ARG A 40 -7.15 38.11 29.72
CA ARG A 40 -6.70 38.78 28.48
C ARG A 40 -6.46 37.77 27.38
N ALA A 41 -7.01 38.03 26.20
CA ALA A 41 -6.60 37.41 24.95
C ALA A 41 -5.65 38.36 24.20
N SER A 42 -4.56 37.84 23.64
CA SER A 42 -3.69 38.56 22.71
C SER A 42 -3.42 37.70 21.48
N THR A 43 -3.65 38.24 20.30
CA THR A 43 -3.29 37.65 19.01
C THR A 43 -1.96 38.24 18.53
N GLY A 44 -1.06 37.39 18.01
CA GLY A 44 0.32 37.76 17.65
C GLY A 44 0.50 38.38 16.26
N LEU A 45 -0.54 38.96 15.66
CA LEU A 45 -0.52 39.55 14.31
C LEU A 45 -1.37 40.84 14.28
N GLY A 46 -0.71 42.00 14.07
CA GLY A 46 -1.32 43.29 13.68
C GLY A 46 -1.43 44.38 14.78
N PRO A 47 -1.18 45.67 14.47
CA PRO A 47 -1.09 46.73 15.47
C PRO A 47 -2.46 47.35 15.80
N PHE A 48 -3.40 46.62 16.40
CA PHE A 48 -4.60 47.22 17.01
C PHE A 48 -5.03 46.44 18.27
N TYR A 49 -5.22 47.17 19.37
CA TYR A 49 -5.75 46.63 20.63
C TYR A 49 -7.22 47.03 20.77
N ALA A 50 -8.13 46.05 20.84
CA ALA A 50 -9.52 46.29 21.22
C ALA A 50 -9.80 45.66 22.59
N SER A 51 -10.18 46.49 23.57
CA SER A 51 -10.71 46.03 24.86
C SER A 51 -12.14 46.52 25.00
N SER A 52 -13.12 45.62 25.00
CA SER A 52 -14.49 45.92 25.39
C SER A 52 -14.71 45.52 26.85
N SER A 53 -14.71 46.48 27.76
CA SER A 53 -15.30 46.30 29.09
C SER A 53 -16.79 46.62 29.02
N LEU A 54 -17.64 45.59 29.13
CA LEU A 54 -19.09 45.74 29.30
C LEU A 54 -19.39 46.13 30.76
N SER A 55 -19.58 47.44 31.02
CA SER A 55 -20.60 47.99 31.94
C SER A 55 -20.54 49.54 31.94
N GLY A 56 -21.56 50.21 31.40
CA GLY A 56 -21.86 51.63 31.69
C GLY A 56 -22.43 51.81 33.11
N SER A 57 -22.67 52.99 33.68
CA SER A 57 -22.65 54.38 33.21
C SER A 57 -22.73 55.32 34.44
N ARG A 58 -22.05 56.49 34.33
CA ARG A 58 -22.31 57.84 34.92
C ARG A 58 -22.30 58.06 36.46
N ARG A 59 -21.34 58.88 36.95
CA ARG A 59 -21.56 60.30 37.35
C ARG A 59 -20.25 61.03 37.78
N ARG A 60 -20.36 62.36 37.77
CA ARG A 60 -19.37 63.47 37.82
C ARG A 60 -18.42 63.53 39.04
N THR A 61 -17.18 63.95 38.74
CA THR A 61 -16.21 64.79 39.49
C THR A 61 -16.29 64.89 41.02
N SER A 62 -15.26 64.37 41.71
CA SER A 62 -14.49 65.16 42.69
C SER A 62 -13.09 64.57 42.88
N THR A 63 -12.12 65.45 43.08
CA THR A 63 -10.71 65.21 43.34
C THR A 63 -10.50 64.36 44.61
N ARG A 64 -9.91 63.16 44.49
CA ARG A 64 -9.34 62.46 45.64
C ARG A 64 -8.10 61.64 45.26
N ARG A 65 -7.04 61.94 46.01
CA ARG A 65 -5.73 61.25 46.14
C ARG A 65 -5.69 59.86 45.52
N THR A 66 -4.71 59.66 44.65
CA THR A 66 -4.23 58.36 44.14
C THR A 66 -3.75 57.48 45.30
N ALA A 67 -4.69 56.85 45.99
CA ALA A 67 -4.39 55.68 46.81
C ALA A 67 -4.10 54.52 45.85
N ARG A 68 -2.83 54.12 45.75
CA ARG A 68 -2.45 52.83 45.18
C ARG A 68 -3.34 51.75 45.82
N PRO A 69 -4.15 50.99 45.05
CA PRO A 69 -4.90 49.90 45.64
C PRO A 69 -3.88 48.89 46.18
N ARG A 70 -3.88 48.70 47.51
CA ARG A 70 -3.19 47.56 48.14
C ARG A 70 -3.85 46.31 47.57
N SER A 71 -3.13 45.57 46.74
CA SER A 71 -3.54 44.22 46.33
C SER A 71 -3.51 43.34 47.58
N VAL A 72 -4.66 43.21 48.25
CA VAL A 72 -4.82 42.24 49.33
C VAL A 72 -4.66 40.87 48.69
N ALA A 73 -3.69 40.08 49.18
CA ALA A 73 -3.52 38.71 48.72
C ALA A 73 -4.83 37.94 49.00
N PRO A 74 -5.31 37.13 48.05
CA PRO A 74 -6.58 36.41 48.23
C PRO A 74 -6.52 35.52 49.47
N SER A 75 -7.60 35.49 50.24
CA SER A 75 -7.70 34.63 51.42
C SER A 75 -7.66 33.15 51.01
N ALA A 76 -7.30 32.27 51.95
CA ALA A 76 -7.28 30.82 51.70
C ALA A 76 -8.61 30.30 51.13
N THR A 77 -9.75 30.83 51.61
CA THR A 77 -11.09 30.45 51.13
C THR A 77 -11.43 31.01 49.74
N GLN A 78 -10.82 32.13 49.32
CA GLN A 78 -10.93 32.65 47.96
C GLN A 78 -10.09 31.81 46.99
N LEU A 79 -8.88 31.40 47.39
CA LEU A 79 -8.04 30.50 46.62
C LEU A 79 -8.69 29.12 46.42
N GLU A 80 -9.32 28.57 47.45
CA GLU A 80 -10.00 27.28 47.36
C GLU A 80 -11.24 27.31 46.45
N ARG A 81 -12.05 28.38 46.53
CA ARG A 81 -13.17 28.59 45.59
C ARG A 81 -12.70 28.74 44.14
N ALA A 82 -11.62 29.48 43.91
CA ALA A 82 -11.03 29.61 42.58
C ALA A 82 -10.50 28.27 42.05
N ARG A 83 -9.88 27.43 42.91
CA ARG A 83 -9.46 26.06 42.55
C ARG A 83 -10.65 25.19 42.13
N ARG A 84 -11.71 25.11 42.94
CA ARG A 84 -12.91 24.32 42.59
C ARG A 84 -13.60 24.83 41.33
N GLN A 85 -13.60 26.14 41.08
CA GLN A 85 -14.11 26.71 39.82
C GLN A 85 -13.24 26.33 38.63
N ALA A 86 -11.91 26.38 38.77
CA ALA A 86 -10.97 25.96 37.72
C ALA A 86 -11.11 24.45 37.42
N GLU A 87 -11.23 23.61 38.43
CA GLU A 87 -11.46 22.16 38.28
C GLU A 87 -12.77 21.87 37.53
N ARG A 88 -13.88 22.54 37.88
CA ARG A 88 -15.16 22.40 37.16
C ARG A 88 -15.06 22.86 35.71
N ALA A 89 -14.38 23.98 35.47
CA ALA A 89 -14.18 24.50 34.12
C ALA A 89 -13.30 23.55 33.27
N GLN A 90 -12.30 22.92 33.89
CA GLN A 90 -11.48 21.91 33.23
C GLN A 90 -12.30 20.66 32.89
N GLN A 91 -13.09 20.14 33.83
CA GLN A 91 -13.98 18.99 33.58
C GLN A 91 -15.00 19.27 32.47
N GLU A 92 -15.56 20.49 32.44
CA GLU A 92 -16.46 20.93 31.37
C GLU A 92 -15.75 20.99 30.01
N ALA A 93 -14.55 21.57 29.96
CA ALA A 93 -13.75 21.63 28.74
C ALA A 93 -13.35 20.23 28.24
N GLU A 94 -12.97 19.31 29.13
CA GLU A 94 -12.64 17.92 28.80
C GLU A 94 -13.84 17.16 28.23
N ARG A 95 -15.03 17.33 28.84
CA ARG A 95 -16.29 16.76 28.34
C ARG A 95 -16.62 17.29 26.95
N ASP A 96 -16.57 18.60 26.77
CA ASP A 96 -16.93 19.23 25.50
C ASP A 96 -15.94 18.80 24.40
N ALA A 97 -14.65 18.66 24.73
CA ALA A 97 -13.65 18.09 23.82
C ALA A 97 -13.91 16.60 23.49
N ALA A 98 -14.37 15.79 24.45
CA ALA A 98 -14.76 14.40 24.19
C ALA A 98 -16.00 14.31 23.26
N ILE A 99 -17.00 15.17 23.47
CA ILE A 99 -18.18 15.27 22.61
C ILE A 99 -17.80 15.69 21.19
N ALA A 100 -16.91 16.68 21.05
CA ALA A 100 -16.41 17.11 19.75
C ALA A 100 -15.68 15.98 19.02
N ARG A 101 -14.80 15.23 19.72
CA ARG A 101 -14.10 14.07 19.16
C ARG A 101 -15.06 12.97 18.70
N LEU A 102 -16.07 12.62 19.48
CA LEU A 102 -17.07 11.60 19.09
C LEU A 102 -17.89 12.02 17.88
N ARG A 103 -18.27 13.30 17.78
CA ARG A 103 -18.98 13.84 16.61
C ARG A 103 -18.12 13.77 15.36
N GLU A 104 -16.86 14.15 15.47
CA GLU A 104 -15.92 14.11 14.37
C GLU A 104 -15.63 12.68 13.92
N LEU A 105 -15.39 11.76 14.86
CA LEU A 105 -15.22 10.34 14.55
C LEU A 105 -16.44 9.75 13.85
N ARG A 106 -17.66 10.06 14.33
CA ARG A 106 -18.89 9.62 13.66
C ARG A 106 -18.96 10.14 12.24
N ARG A 107 -18.73 11.44 12.06
CA ARG A 107 -18.71 12.06 10.73
C ARG A 107 -17.70 11.36 9.81
N GLN A 108 -16.45 11.24 10.22
CA GLN A 108 -15.37 10.62 9.44
C GLN A 108 -15.69 9.18 9.03
N THR A 109 -16.22 8.37 9.96
CA THR A 109 -16.52 6.95 9.70
C THR A 109 -17.78 6.73 8.86
N THR A 110 -18.76 7.64 8.91
CA THR A 110 -20.04 7.47 8.18
C THR A 110 -20.17 8.33 6.93
N SER A 111 -19.14 9.08 6.53
CA SER A 111 -19.22 10.00 5.39
C SER A 111 -18.15 9.79 4.31
N VAL A 112 -17.43 8.66 4.33
CA VAL A 112 -16.40 8.33 3.34
C VAL A 112 -17.01 8.26 1.93
N HIS A 113 -18.19 7.68 1.76
CA HIS A 113 -18.90 7.60 0.48
C HIS A 113 -19.28 8.94 -0.15
N LEU A 114 -19.28 10.03 0.62
CA LEU A 114 -19.55 11.39 0.10
C LEU A 114 -18.33 11.99 -0.61
N GLN A 115 -17.16 11.36 -0.48
CA GLN A 115 -15.97 11.76 -1.23
C GLN A 115 -16.19 11.54 -2.73
N THR A 116 -15.53 12.36 -3.55
CA THR A 116 -15.55 12.23 -5.01
C THR A 116 -14.21 11.70 -5.45
N PHE A 117 -14.24 10.68 -6.28
CA PHE A 117 -13.04 10.04 -6.83
C PHE A 117 -12.89 10.51 -8.28
N PRO A 118 -11.71 11.03 -8.67
CA PRO A 118 -11.48 11.47 -10.03
C PRO A 118 -11.50 10.26 -10.97
N VAL A 119 -12.22 10.36 -12.07
CA VAL A 119 -12.24 9.31 -13.10
C VAL A 119 -10.85 9.23 -13.74
N ALA A 120 -10.38 8.02 -13.96
CA ALA A 120 -9.11 7.78 -14.62
C ALA A 120 -9.13 8.35 -16.04
N HIS A 121 -7.98 8.89 -16.45
CA HIS A 121 -7.77 9.50 -17.74
C HIS A 121 -6.45 8.96 -18.32
N PRO A 122 -6.28 9.00 -19.65
CA PRO A 122 -5.02 8.62 -20.28
C PRO A 122 -3.84 9.35 -19.61
N PRO A 123 -2.73 8.66 -19.30
CA PRO A 123 -1.59 9.29 -18.64
C PRO A 123 -1.02 10.44 -19.48
N LEU A 124 -0.79 11.58 -18.83
CA LEU A 124 -0.19 12.73 -19.49
C LEU A 124 1.34 12.64 -19.42
N ILE A 125 1.97 12.41 -20.57
CA ILE A 125 3.44 12.41 -20.65
C ILE A 125 3.95 13.85 -20.75
N PRO A 126 4.85 14.28 -19.84
CA PRO A 126 5.42 15.62 -19.89
C PRO A 126 6.20 15.83 -21.17
N ASP A 127 6.15 17.04 -21.74
CA ASP A 127 6.95 17.37 -22.92
C ASP A 127 8.45 17.28 -22.62
N ALA A 128 9.22 16.86 -23.63
CA ALA A 128 10.67 16.87 -23.56
C ALA A 128 11.22 18.31 -23.40
N PRO A 129 12.27 18.50 -22.60
CA PRO A 129 12.82 19.84 -22.39
C PRO A 129 13.43 20.39 -23.68
N GLN A 130 13.14 21.65 -23.99
CA GLN A 130 13.67 22.32 -25.16
C GLN A 130 15.07 22.85 -24.89
N LEU A 131 16.07 22.24 -25.52
CA LEU A 131 17.46 22.65 -25.42
C LEU A 131 17.80 23.69 -26.50
N GLY A 132 18.63 24.67 -26.14
CA GLY A 132 19.07 25.74 -27.03
C GLY A 132 20.54 25.65 -27.41
N LEU A 133 20.89 26.18 -28.59
CA LEU A 133 22.30 26.29 -29.03
C LEU A 133 23.21 27.04 -28.03
N PRO A 134 22.78 28.13 -27.37
CA PRO A 134 23.60 28.79 -26.36
C PRO A 134 23.99 27.88 -25.19
N TRP A 135 23.08 26.98 -24.77
CA TRP A 135 23.33 26.00 -23.72
C TRP A 135 24.35 24.95 -24.16
N ALA A 136 24.14 24.34 -25.33
CA ALA A 136 25.05 23.35 -25.89
C ALA A 136 26.46 23.92 -26.11
N LEU A 137 26.55 25.19 -26.52
CA LEU A 137 27.80 25.91 -26.67
C LEU A 137 28.53 26.08 -25.33
N ALA A 138 27.81 26.40 -24.25
CA ALA A 138 28.40 26.56 -22.92
C ALA A 138 28.98 25.23 -22.39
N GLU A 139 28.26 24.13 -22.57
CA GLU A 139 28.72 22.79 -22.23
C GLU A 139 29.98 22.39 -23.02
N ALA A 140 29.94 22.55 -24.35
CA ALA A 140 31.07 22.25 -25.22
C ALA A 140 32.30 23.13 -24.90
N GLN A 141 32.10 24.41 -24.59
CA GLN A 141 33.18 25.31 -24.20
C GLN A 141 33.80 24.90 -22.86
N THR A 142 32.99 24.50 -21.89
CA THR A 142 33.46 24.05 -20.58
C THR A 142 34.39 22.84 -20.73
N PHE A 143 33.98 21.88 -21.56
CA PHE A 143 34.80 20.71 -21.92
C PHE A 143 36.11 21.10 -22.63
N HIS A 144 36.03 21.82 -23.75
CA HIS A 144 37.21 22.13 -24.56
C HIS A 144 38.21 23.10 -23.91
N LEU A 145 37.76 23.90 -22.93
CA LEU A 145 38.61 24.81 -22.15
C LEU A 145 39.17 24.17 -20.88
N GLN A 146 38.75 22.95 -20.54
CA GLN A 146 39.27 22.22 -19.39
C GLN A 146 40.78 22.00 -19.53
N GLY A 147 41.55 22.38 -18.50
CA GLY A 147 43.01 22.29 -18.53
C GLY A 147 43.75 23.36 -19.36
N VAL A 148 43.04 24.25 -20.07
CA VAL A 148 43.67 25.31 -20.87
C VAL A 148 43.94 26.55 -20.02
N GLY A 149 45.23 26.91 -19.89
CA GLY A 149 45.68 28.05 -19.09
C GLY A 149 45.04 29.38 -19.49
N ARG A 150 44.74 30.25 -18.52
CA ARG A 150 44.04 31.53 -18.76
C ARG A 150 44.78 32.49 -19.70
N LEU A 151 46.11 32.39 -19.77
CA LEU A 151 46.97 33.22 -20.62
C LEU A 151 47.26 32.63 -22.01
N ALA A 152 46.86 31.38 -22.28
CA ALA A 152 47.09 30.66 -23.55
C ALA A 152 46.08 31.09 -24.63
N ARG A 153 46.19 32.34 -25.13
CA ARG A 153 45.19 32.97 -26.01
C ARG A 153 44.89 32.18 -27.29
N THR A 154 45.93 31.64 -27.94
CA THR A 154 45.83 30.86 -29.18
C THR A 154 45.12 29.53 -28.96
N GLU A 155 45.49 28.79 -27.91
CA GLU A 155 44.89 27.52 -27.53
C GLU A 155 43.42 27.69 -27.12
N ARG A 156 43.10 28.75 -26.36
CA ARG A 156 41.71 29.09 -25.99
C ARG A 156 40.86 29.44 -27.22
N ALA A 157 41.42 30.15 -28.20
CA ALA A 157 40.72 30.44 -29.45
C ALA A 157 40.46 29.16 -30.27
N ALA A 158 41.42 28.24 -30.31
CA ALA A 158 41.24 26.93 -30.93
C ALA A 158 40.18 26.08 -30.21
N ALA A 159 40.21 26.04 -28.87
CA ALA A 159 39.21 25.35 -28.04
C ALA A 159 37.79 25.88 -28.27
N LYS A 160 37.61 27.21 -28.33
CA LYS A 160 36.30 27.82 -28.62
C LYS A 160 35.79 27.50 -30.03
N ARG A 161 36.67 27.43 -31.04
CA ARG A 161 36.28 27.01 -32.40
C ARG A 161 35.83 25.55 -32.43
N ARG A 162 36.53 24.65 -31.73
CA ARG A 162 36.09 23.24 -31.58
C ARG A 162 34.73 23.14 -30.89
N ALA A 163 34.50 23.92 -29.83
CA ALA A 163 33.20 23.98 -29.17
C ALA A 163 32.08 24.47 -30.10
N GLN A 164 32.33 25.48 -30.94
CA GLN A 164 31.38 25.96 -31.95
C GLN A 164 31.08 24.92 -33.03
N GLN A 165 32.04 24.07 -33.37
CA GLN A 165 31.87 22.97 -34.33
C GLN A 165 31.08 21.80 -33.73
N ASP A 166 31.35 21.43 -32.48
CA ASP A 166 30.72 20.27 -31.82
C ASP A 166 29.31 20.56 -31.27
N ALA A 167 29.05 21.79 -30.78
CA ALA A 167 27.81 22.12 -30.08
C ALA A 167 26.52 21.85 -30.88
N PRO A 168 26.43 22.14 -32.21
CA PRO A 168 25.23 21.80 -32.98
C PRO A 168 24.95 20.29 -33.05
N ALA A 169 26.00 19.47 -33.16
CA ALA A 169 25.87 18.01 -33.22
C ALA A 169 25.44 17.44 -31.86
N TYR A 170 26.01 17.94 -30.77
CA TYR A 170 25.59 17.59 -29.41
C TYR A 170 24.13 17.96 -29.14
N LEU A 171 23.73 19.19 -29.51
CA LEU A 171 22.36 19.66 -29.36
C LEU A 171 21.37 18.75 -30.13
N ALA A 172 21.68 18.43 -31.39
CA ALA A 172 20.82 17.58 -32.21
C ALA A 172 20.67 16.17 -31.63
N ALA A 173 21.78 15.58 -31.19
CA ALA A 173 21.79 14.25 -30.58
C ALA A 173 20.98 14.22 -29.27
N GLU A 174 21.18 15.19 -28.39
CA GLU A 174 20.48 15.23 -27.10
C GLU A 174 18.99 15.55 -27.26
N THR A 175 18.63 16.45 -28.18
CA THR A 175 17.22 16.72 -28.50
C THR A 175 16.52 15.46 -29.03
N ALA A 176 17.16 14.73 -29.94
CA ALA A 176 16.62 13.48 -30.47
C ALA A 176 16.45 12.40 -29.40
N ARG A 177 17.42 12.27 -28.49
CA ARG A 177 17.35 11.32 -27.37
C ARG A 177 16.20 11.62 -26.42
N LEU A 178 16.00 12.90 -26.07
CA LEU A 178 14.90 13.34 -25.20
C LEU A 178 13.54 13.11 -25.85
N HIS A 179 13.40 13.38 -27.16
CA HIS A 179 12.18 13.07 -27.90
C HIS A 179 11.93 11.55 -27.95
N ALA A 180 12.96 10.74 -28.21
CA ALA A 180 12.81 9.29 -28.20
C ALA A 180 12.43 8.74 -26.82
N ALA A 181 12.96 9.31 -25.74
CA ALA A 181 12.55 8.96 -24.38
C ALA A 181 11.07 9.29 -24.12
N ARG A 182 10.61 10.47 -24.57
CA ARG A 182 9.20 10.84 -24.51
C ARG A 182 8.31 9.86 -25.29
N ASP A 183 8.68 9.55 -26.52
CA ASP A 183 7.88 8.70 -27.40
C ASP A 183 7.76 7.27 -26.85
N ARG A 184 8.81 6.75 -26.21
CA ARG A 184 8.76 5.48 -25.46
C ARG A 184 7.78 5.54 -24.30
N MET A 185 7.90 6.55 -23.43
CA MET A 185 6.96 6.73 -22.31
C MET A 185 5.52 6.89 -22.78
N ALA A 186 5.30 7.59 -23.90
CA ALA A 186 3.97 7.74 -24.49
C ALA A 186 3.41 6.40 -25.02
N SER A 187 4.28 5.58 -25.61
CA SER A 187 3.89 4.24 -26.09
C SER A 187 3.57 3.28 -24.94
N GLU A 188 4.38 3.29 -23.88
CA GLU A 188 4.16 2.50 -22.66
C GLU A 188 2.88 2.92 -21.95
N ALA A 189 2.67 4.23 -21.79
CA ALA A 189 1.45 4.77 -21.20
C ALA A 189 0.19 4.46 -22.01
N GLU A 190 0.27 4.50 -23.34
CA GLU A 190 -0.84 4.11 -24.21
C GLU A 190 -1.15 2.62 -24.08
N GLN A 191 -0.12 1.75 -24.07
CA GLN A 191 -0.31 0.31 -23.88
C GLN A 191 -0.96 -0.01 -22.54
N TRP A 192 -0.47 0.60 -21.45
CA TRP A 192 -1.06 0.48 -20.12
C TRP A 192 -2.52 0.96 -20.10
N TRP A 193 -2.80 2.12 -20.73
CA TRP A 193 -4.15 2.66 -20.80
C TRP A 193 -5.10 1.75 -21.59
N GLN A 194 -4.64 1.16 -22.70
CA GLN A 194 -5.43 0.20 -23.47
C GLN A 194 -5.68 -1.10 -22.70
N ALA A 195 -4.68 -1.60 -21.96
CA ALA A 195 -4.84 -2.76 -21.09
C ALA A 195 -5.89 -2.50 -20.00
N LEU A 196 -5.85 -1.32 -19.36
CA LEU A 196 -6.85 -0.90 -18.38
C LEU A 196 -8.27 -0.83 -18.99
N LEU A 197 -8.41 -0.30 -20.21
CA LEU A 197 -9.69 -0.25 -20.92
C LEU A 197 -10.19 -1.63 -21.39
N ALA A 198 -9.26 -2.54 -21.68
CA ALA A 198 -9.56 -3.91 -22.07
C ALA A 198 -9.92 -4.81 -20.87
N ASN A 199 -9.89 -4.27 -19.65
CA ASN A 199 -10.08 -5.01 -18.40
C ASN A 199 -9.05 -6.13 -18.22
N ASP A 200 -7.80 -5.89 -18.63
CA ASP A 200 -6.68 -6.78 -18.30
C ASP A 200 -6.57 -6.91 -16.78
N GLU A 201 -6.62 -8.14 -16.28
CA GLU A 201 -6.78 -8.43 -14.85
C GLU A 201 -5.64 -7.84 -14.01
N ASP A 202 -4.39 -8.12 -14.40
CA ASP A 202 -3.21 -7.63 -13.70
C ASP A 202 -3.20 -6.10 -13.67
N THR A 203 -3.42 -5.45 -14.82
CA THR A 203 -3.44 -3.99 -14.94
C THR A 203 -4.55 -3.35 -14.10
N VAL A 204 -5.76 -3.91 -14.12
CA VAL A 204 -6.91 -3.40 -13.35
C VAL A 204 -6.68 -3.60 -11.86
N CYS A 205 -6.26 -4.79 -11.43
CA CYS A 205 -5.99 -5.10 -10.04
C CYS A 205 -4.87 -4.22 -9.48
N GLU A 206 -3.77 -4.03 -10.22
CA GLU A 206 -2.68 -3.13 -9.83
C GLU A 206 -3.16 -1.68 -9.70
N ALA A 207 -3.87 -1.16 -10.70
CA ALA A 207 -4.36 0.22 -10.68
C ALA A 207 -5.33 0.47 -9.53
N VAL A 208 -6.28 -0.44 -9.31
CA VAL A 208 -7.27 -0.35 -8.24
C VAL A 208 -6.64 -0.52 -6.85
N ASN A 209 -5.72 -1.47 -6.68
CA ASN A 209 -5.02 -1.65 -5.41
C ASN A 209 -4.13 -0.45 -5.07
N THR A 210 -3.52 0.18 -6.09
CA THR A 210 -2.80 1.45 -5.94
C THR A 210 -3.73 2.56 -5.47
N ALA A 211 -4.94 2.68 -6.05
CA ALA A 211 -5.91 3.68 -5.60
C ALA A 211 -6.38 3.42 -4.15
N PHE A 212 -6.59 2.15 -3.77
CA PHE A 212 -7.02 1.78 -2.43
C PHE A 212 -5.95 1.96 -1.34
N SER A 213 -4.69 2.23 -1.70
CA SER A 213 -3.57 2.37 -0.74
C SER A 213 -3.82 3.43 0.34
N ASP A 214 -4.56 4.48 -0.02
CA ASP A 214 -4.77 5.65 0.81
C ASP A 214 -6.08 5.58 1.62
N ASN A 215 -6.84 4.48 1.46
CA ASN A 215 -8.14 4.32 2.12
C ASN A 215 -8.04 3.85 3.57
N PRO A 216 -8.94 4.35 4.45
CA PRO A 216 -9.00 3.91 5.85
C PRO A 216 -9.51 2.48 6.03
N ALA A 217 -10.13 1.88 5.01
CA ALA A 217 -10.50 0.47 4.98
C ALA A 217 -9.62 -0.24 3.94
N ALA A 218 -8.90 -1.28 4.36
CA ALA A 218 -8.04 -2.06 3.48
C ALA A 218 -8.90 -2.85 2.49
N GLY A 219 -9.04 -2.32 1.27
CA GLY A 219 -9.65 -3.00 0.14
C GLY A 219 -8.57 -3.57 -0.75
N CYS A 220 -8.81 -4.77 -1.28
CA CYS A 220 -7.92 -5.44 -2.23
C CYS A 220 -8.76 -5.98 -3.39
N ALA A 221 -8.50 -5.52 -4.60
CA ALA A 221 -8.86 -6.20 -5.83
C ALA A 221 -8.11 -7.53 -5.89
N VAL A 222 -8.84 -8.62 -6.09
CA VAL A 222 -8.31 -10.00 -6.08
C VAL A 222 -8.46 -10.73 -7.40
N GLY A 223 -9.20 -10.16 -8.35
CA GLY A 223 -9.30 -10.71 -9.70
C GLY A 223 -10.50 -10.17 -10.47
N MET A 224 -10.65 -10.65 -11.70
CA MET A 224 -11.68 -10.21 -12.65
C MET A 224 -12.48 -11.39 -13.20
N ASP A 225 -13.79 -11.20 -13.38
CA ASP A 225 -14.64 -12.05 -14.20
C ASP A 225 -15.27 -11.20 -15.32
N GLY A 226 -14.60 -11.20 -16.48
CA GLY A 226 -14.96 -10.37 -17.63
C GLY A 226 -14.91 -8.87 -17.30
N THR A 227 -16.07 -8.26 -17.03
CA THR A 227 -16.18 -6.83 -16.67
C THR A 227 -16.56 -6.61 -15.20
N ALA A 228 -16.59 -7.68 -14.40
CA ALA A 228 -16.86 -7.63 -12.96
C ALA A 228 -15.55 -7.77 -12.18
N LEU A 229 -15.26 -6.81 -11.30
CA LEU A 229 -14.09 -6.82 -10.44
C LEU A 229 -14.42 -7.47 -9.10
N SER A 230 -13.61 -8.42 -8.64
CA SER A 230 -13.72 -9.01 -7.31
C SER A 230 -12.88 -8.23 -6.30
N VAL A 231 -13.50 -7.77 -5.21
CA VAL A 231 -12.85 -6.98 -4.16
C VAL A 231 -13.13 -7.59 -2.78
N VAL A 232 -12.09 -7.69 -1.98
CA VAL A 232 -12.17 -8.09 -0.58
C VAL A 232 -11.81 -6.88 0.28
N MET A 233 -12.66 -6.56 1.25
CA MET A 233 -12.50 -5.39 2.12
C MET A 233 -12.49 -5.79 3.59
N ARG A 234 -11.56 -5.23 4.37
CA ARG A 234 -11.56 -5.31 5.82
C ARG A 234 -12.30 -4.14 6.44
N GLN A 235 -13.34 -4.44 7.22
CA GLN A 235 -14.13 -3.44 7.95
C GLN A 235 -13.73 -3.42 9.42
N GLN A 236 -13.51 -2.24 9.99
CA GLN A 236 -13.22 -2.05 11.42
C GLN A 236 -14.15 -2.87 12.34
N ASP A 237 -13.59 -3.47 13.39
CA ASP A 237 -14.33 -4.38 14.28
C ASP A 237 -15.43 -3.67 15.08
N LEU A 238 -16.58 -4.34 15.26
CA LEU A 238 -17.69 -3.80 16.05
C LEU A 238 -17.26 -3.47 17.49
N ASP A 239 -16.34 -4.24 18.07
CA ASP A 239 -15.85 -4.04 19.43
C ASP A 239 -14.94 -2.83 19.59
N SER A 240 -14.34 -2.35 18.50
CA SER A 240 -13.56 -1.10 18.49
C SER A 240 -14.44 0.15 18.46
N MET A 241 -15.74 0.01 18.20
CA MET A 241 -16.67 1.14 18.16
C MET A 241 -16.83 1.80 19.53
N PRO A 242 -16.96 3.14 19.61
CA PRO A 242 -17.11 3.85 20.87
C PRO A 242 -18.31 3.35 21.70
N THR A 243 -18.11 3.30 23.01
CA THR A 243 -19.15 2.92 23.99
C THR A 243 -20.04 4.09 24.42
N GLN A 244 -19.65 5.32 24.07
CA GLN A 244 -20.36 6.55 24.44
C GLN A 244 -20.73 7.38 23.20
N THR A 245 -21.84 8.11 23.32
CA THR A 245 -22.31 9.11 22.36
C THR A 245 -22.54 10.43 23.07
N HIS A 246 -22.66 11.50 22.28
CA HIS A 246 -23.11 12.77 22.76
C HIS A 246 -24.64 12.78 22.96
N GLY A 247 -25.10 13.54 23.94
CA GLY A 247 -26.50 13.79 24.18
C GLY A 247 -26.71 15.12 24.91
N LEU A 248 -27.96 15.38 25.28
CA LEU A 248 -28.33 16.54 26.08
C LEU A 248 -28.93 16.08 27.42
N THR A 249 -28.65 16.85 28.48
CA THR A 249 -29.38 16.77 29.75
C THR A 249 -30.81 17.29 29.58
N SER A 250 -31.68 17.06 30.57
CA SER A 250 -33.03 17.66 30.62
C SER A 250 -33.02 19.20 30.59
N SER A 251 -31.89 19.81 30.94
CA SER A 251 -31.64 21.25 30.90
C SER A 251 -30.93 21.73 29.63
N GLY A 252 -30.76 20.88 28.62
CA GLY A 252 -30.15 21.23 27.34
C GLY A 252 -28.62 21.35 27.34
N ARG A 253 -27.93 20.89 28.40
CA ARG A 253 -26.46 20.91 28.45
C ARG A 253 -25.89 19.70 27.73
N PRO A 254 -24.79 19.84 26.97
CA PRO A 254 -24.07 18.71 26.39
C PRO A 254 -23.64 17.70 27.45
N THR A 255 -23.85 16.42 27.18
CA THR A 255 -23.45 15.31 28.06
C THR A 255 -22.99 14.12 27.24
N LEU A 256 -22.21 13.25 27.87
CA LEU A 256 -21.93 11.91 27.35
C LEU A 256 -22.99 10.95 27.87
N LYS A 257 -23.45 10.03 27.02
CA LYS A 257 -24.36 8.94 27.36
C LYS A 257 -23.82 7.64 26.80
N ASN A 258 -24.11 6.51 27.43
CA ASN A 258 -23.74 5.21 26.89
C ASN A 258 -24.52 4.94 25.60
N LEU A 259 -23.83 4.40 24.59
CA LEU A 259 -24.45 3.93 23.37
C LEU A 259 -25.29 2.69 23.68
N THR A 260 -26.51 2.62 23.13
CA THR A 260 -27.27 1.37 23.18
C THR A 260 -26.65 0.35 22.22
N LYS A 261 -26.85 -0.95 22.47
CA LYS A 261 -26.36 -2.02 21.58
C LYS A 261 -26.86 -1.80 20.14
N ARG A 262 -28.11 -1.36 19.99
CA ARG A 262 -28.74 -1.03 18.70
C ARG A 262 -28.03 0.13 18.01
N ASP A 263 -27.83 1.24 18.70
CA ASP A 263 -27.19 2.43 18.10
C ASP A 263 -25.75 2.14 17.70
N ARG A 264 -25.09 1.20 18.40
CA ARG A 264 -23.70 0.80 18.12
C ARG A 264 -23.63 0.01 16.82
N ILE A 265 -24.55 -0.94 16.66
CA ILE A 265 -24.70 -1.72 15.43
C ILE A 265 -25.12 -0.82 14.28
N LEU A 266 -26.04 0.11 14.48
CA LEU A 266 -26.44 1.05 13.43
C LEU A 266 -25.27 1.93 12.98
N TRP A 267 -24.51 2.53 13.91
CA TRP A 267 -23.33 3.33 13.54
C TRP A 267 -22.30 2.46 12.79
N TRP A 268 -22.01 1.27 13.31
CA TRP A 268 -21.09 0.34 12.65
C TRP A 268 -21.54 -0.06 11.23
N LEU A 269 -22.83 -0.38 11.05
CA LEU A 269 -23.43 -0.71 9.76
C LEU A 269 -23.39 0.48 8.79
N THR A 270 -23.67 1.69 9.26
CA THR A 270 -23.56 2.90 8.43
C THR A 270 -22.10 3.17 8.03
N ALA A 271 -21.14 2.93 8.93
CA ALA A 271 -19.72 3.06 8.61
C ALA A 271 -19.29 2.01 7.58
N MET A 272 -19.74 0.76 7.72
CA MET A 272 -19.49 -0.30 6.75
C MET A 272 -20.08 0.05 5.38
N GLY A 273 -21.36 0.44 5.32
CA GLY A 273 -21.98 0.88 4.06
C GLY A 273 -21.25 2.06 3.44
N SER A 274 -20.79 3.02 4.26
CA SER A 274 -20.03 4.17 3.79
C SER A 274 -18.68 3.76 3.18
N ASN A 275 -17.99 2.78 3.77
CA ASN A 275 -16.73 2.26 3.22
C ASN A 275 -16.98 1.46 1.93
N ILE A 276 -17.98 0.57 1.92
CA ILE A 276 -18.39 -0.19 0.72
C ILE A 276 -18.63 0.77 -0.45
N ILE A 277 -19.49 1.79 -0.28
CA ILE A 277 -19.81 2.71 -1.37
C ILE A 277 -18.59 3.53 -1.80
N ALA A 278 -17.71 3.91 -0.86
CA ALA A 278 -16.46 4.61 -1.21
C ALA A 278 -15.56 3.73 -2.09
N THR A 279 -15.30 2.49 -1.66
CA THR A 279 -14.51 1.49 -2.39
C THR A 279 -15.10 1.23 -3.77
N LEU A 280 -16.43 1.11 -3.88
CA LEU A 280 -17.12 0.93 -5.16
C LEU A 280 -16.91 2.14 -6.09
N LYS A 281 -17.14 3.36 -5.58
CA LYS A 281 -16.98 4.59 -6.37
C LYS A 281 -15.54 4.77 -6.85
N GLU A 282 -14.57 4.46 -6.00
CA GLU A 282 -13.16 4.55 -6.36
C GLU A 282 -12.76 3.47 -7.37
N GLY A 283 -13.13 2.21 -7.16
CA GLY A 283 -12.87 1.14 -8.13
C GLY A 283 -13.44 1.47 -9.52
N PHE A 284 -14.68 1.98 -9.57
CA PHE A 284 -15.30 2.44 -10.81
C PHE A 284 -14.63 3.68 -11.42
N ALA A 285 -14.11 4.58 -10.60
CA ALA A 285 -13.40 5.76 -11.09
C ALA A 285 -12.03 5.36 -11.66
N THR A 286 -11.31 4.44 -11.01
CA THR A 286 -9.98 3.98 -11.39
C THR A 286 -9.97 3.11 -12.64
N ALA A 287 -10.92 2.18 -12.75
CA ALA A 287 -11.03 1.28 -13.91
C ALA A 287 -12.33 1.55 -14.68
N PRO A 288 -12.32 2.40 -15.72
CA PRO A 288 -13.56 2.81 -16.41
C PRO A 288 -14.22 1.66 -17.21
N GLY A 289 -13.47 0.62 -17.58
CA GLY A 289 -13.98 -0.53 -18.33
C GLY A 289 -14.84 -1.51 -17.51
N ILE A 290 -14.74 -1.48 -16.18
CA ILE A 290 -15.51 -2.39 -15.31
C ILE A 290 -16.96 -1.88 -15.16
N THR A 291 -17.90 -2.82 -15.18
CA THR A 291 -19.35 -2.54 -15.10
C THR A 291 -19.98 -2.96 -13.78
N ALA A 292 -19.30 -3.83 -13.04
CA ALA A 292 -19.74 -4.31 -11.74
C ALA A 292 -18.54 -4.57 -10.81
N ILE A 293 -18.81 -4.56 -9.51
CA ILE A 293 -17.85 -4.98 -8.49
C ILE A 293 -18.57 -5.98 -7.56
N ASP A 294 -17.97 -7.16 -7.43
CA ASP A 294 -18.31 -8.18 -6.46
C ASP A 294 -17.49 -7.94 -5.21
N LEU A 295 -18.13 -7.50 -4.13
CA LEU A 295 -17.43 -7.04 -2.94
C LEU A 295 -17.81 -7.90 -1.75
N ALA A 296 -16.81 -8.45 -1.06
CA ALA A 296 -16.95 -9.20 0.17
C ALA A 296 -16.27 -8.45 1.34
N VAL A 297 -16.99 -8.30 2.44
CA VAL A 297 -16.54 -7.57 3.62
C VAL A 297 -16.32 -8.52 4.77
N MET A 298 -15.13 -8.51 5.34
CA MET A 298 -14.79 -9.28 6.52
C MET A 298 -14.52 -8.40 7.74
N THR A 299 -14.77 -8.95 8.91
CA THR A 299 -14.47 -8.32 10.20
C THR A 299 -14.20 -9.35 11.28
N ARG A 300 -13.61 -8.96 12.42
CA ARG A 300 -13.52 -9.85 13.58
C ARG A 300 -14.88 -9.91 14.27
N LEU A 301 -15.38 -11.13 14.44
CA LEU A 301 -16.68 -11.37 15.07
C LEU A 301 -16.57 -11.18 16.60
N PRO A 302 -17.51 -10.46 17.24
CA PRO A 302 -17.44 -10.19 18.67
C PRO A 302 -17.40 -11.43 19.56
N ASP A 303 -18.15 -12.46 19.21
CA ASP A 303 -18.34 -13.64 20.07
C ASP A 303 -17.19 -14.66 19.95
N THR A 304 -16.67 -14.86 18.73
CA THR A 304 -15.62 -15.86 18.46
C THR A 304 -14.23 -15.27 18.37
N GLN A 305 -14.13 -13.95 18.21
CA GLN A 305 -12.88 -13.23 17.90
C GLN A 305 -12.16 -13.77 16.66
N ARG A 306 -12.87 -14.50 15.77
CA ARG A 306 -12.34 -14.95 14.49
C ARG A 306 -12.79 -14.03 13.36
N LEU A 307 -12.01 -13.98 12.29
CA LEU A 307 -12.43 -13.36 11.04
C LEU A 307 -13.66 -14.07 10.45
N GLY A 308 -14.55 -13.29 9.87
CA GLY A 308 -15.69 -13.80 9.13
C GLY A 308 -16.28 -12.75 8.20
N PHE A 309 -16.89 -13.21 7.11
CA PHE A 309 -17.62 -12.32 6.21
C PHE A 309 -18.94 -11.86 6.83
N VAL A 310 -19.21 -10.57 6.72
CA VAL A 310 -20.37 -9.87 7.28
C VAL A 310 -21.22 -9.17 6.23
N ALA A 311 -20.67 -8.98 5.03
CA ALA A 311 -21.45 -8.60 3.86
C ALA A 311 -20.81 -9.19 2.60
N TYR A 312 -21.61 -9.56 1.61
CA TYR A 312 -21.15 -9.76 0.24
C TYR A 312 -22.27 -9.43 -0.73
N GLY A 313 -21.92 -9.08 -1.96
CA GLY A 313 -22.90 -8.82 -3.02
C GLY A 313 -22.25 -8.26 -4.27
N ARG A 314 -23.07 -8.02 -5.29
CA ARG A 314 -22.67 -7.41 -6.55
C ARG A 314 -23.27 -6.02 -6.69
N TRP A 315 -22.45 -5.02 -6.97
CA TRP A 315 -22.92 -3.66 -7.26
C TRP A 315 -22.54 -3.26 -8.68
N SER A 316 -23.52 -2.79 -9.46
CA SER A 316 -23.25 -2.27 -10.80
C SER A 316 -22.83 -0.81 -10.77
N ARG A 317 -22.00 -0.40 -11.74
CA ARG A 317 -21.64 1.01 -11.96
C ARG A 317 -22.88 1.90 -12.04
N GLN A 318 -23.85 1.48 -12.84
CA GLN A 318 -25.09 2.22 -13.06
C GLN A 318 -25.87 2.45 -11.75
N ALA A 319 -25.95 1.44 -10.87
CA ALA A 319 -26.64 1.57 -9.59
C ALA A 319 -25.94 2.58 -8.66
N ILE A 320 -24.60 2.59 -8.65
CA ILE A 320 -23.81 3.50 -7.81
C ILE A 320 -23.86 4.94 -8.33
N GLU A 321 -23.73 5.13 -9.65
CA GLU A 321 -23.70 6.45 -10.28
C GLU A 321 -25.08 7.13 -10.35
N SER A 322 -26.17 6.36 -10.45
CA SER A 322 -27.53 6.93 -10.46
C SER A 322 -28.10 7.23 -9.07
N THR A 323 -27.49 6.69 -8.01
CA THR A 323 -27.94 6.93 -6.63
C THR A 323 -27.42 8.28 -6.12
N PRO A 324 -28.29 9.19 -5.62
CA PRO A 324 -27.84 10.45 -5.04
C PRO A 324 -27.29 10.22 -3.62
N TRP A 325 -26.01 10.51 -3.42
CA TRP A 325 -25.34 10.46 -2.12
C TRP A 325 -25.27 11.86 -1.52
N ARG A 326 -26.01 12.13 -0.44
CA ARG A 326 -26.10 13.47 0.16
C ARG A 326 -25.81 13.46 1.65
N ASP A 327 -26.35 12.48 2.34
CA ASP A 327 -26.32 12.40 3.79
C ASP A 327 -25.67 11.10 4.27
N PRO A 328 -25.08 11.07 5.47
CA PRO A 328 -24.46 9.85 6.01
C PRO A 328 -25.36 8.61 6.01
N GLU A 329 -26.67 8.79 6.15
CA GLU A 329 -27.64 7.69 6.17
C GLU A 329 -27.87 7.07 4.79
N ASP A 330 -27.56 7.79 3.70
CA ASP A 330 -27.65 7.24 2.35
C ASP A 330 -26.74 6.02 2.16
N ALA A 331 -25.64 5.93 2.92
CA ALA A 331 -24.75 4.78 2.94
C ALA A 331 -25.47 3.44 3.13
N LEU A 332 -26.60 3.41 3.86
CA LEU A 332 -27.37 2.19 4.11
C LEU A 332 -28.07 1.64 2.86
N ARG A 333 -28.21 2.45 1.81
CA ARG A 333 -28.78 2.04 0.52
C ARG A 333 -27.96 0.95 -0.17
N PHE A 334 -26.71 0.69 0.24
CA PHE A 334 -25.91 -0.41 -0.29
C PHE A 334 -26.64 -1.76 -0.23
N LEU A 335 -27.53 -1.95 0.76
CA LEU A 335 -28.37 -3.13 0.91
C LEU A 335 -29.44 -3.26 -0.20
N ASP A 336 -29.93 -2.13 -0.71
CA ASP A 336 -31.09 -2.09 -1.61
C ASP A 336 -30.68 -1.99 -3.09
N ILE A 337 -29.53 -1.38 -3.38
CA ILE A 337 -29.08 -1.11 -4.76
C ILE A 337 -28.18 -2.21 -5.33
N GLY A 338 -27.70 -3.12 -4.49
CA GLY A 338 -26.89 -4.27 -4.92
C GLY A 338 -27.74 -5.46 -5.33
N GLN A 339 -27.15 -6.37 -6.09
CA GLN A 339 -27.70 -7.66 -6.46
C GLN A 339 -27.17 -8.74 -5.51
N ASP A 340 -28.05 -9.63 -5.07
CA ASP A 340 -27.76 -10.75 -4.18
C ASP A 340 -26.97 -10.37 -2.92
N VAL A 341 -27.30 -9.19 -2.36
CA VAL A 341 -26.63 -8.67 -1.17
C VAL A 341 -27.01 -9.49 0.05
N ALA A 342 -26.02 -10.15 0.64
CA ALA A 342 -26.11 -10.74 1.96
C ALA A 342 -25.45 -9.82 2.99
N CYS A 343 -26.11 -9.65 4.14
CA CYS A 343 -25.55 -8.90 5.27
C CYS A 343 -25.88 -9.59 6.59
N SER A 344 -24.89 -9.69 7.48
CA SER A 344 -25.05 -10.28 8.81
C SER A 344 -25.99 -9.49 9.72
N VAL A 345 -26.18 -8.20 9.43
CA VAL A 345 -27.10 -7.34 10.18
C VAL A 345 -28.45 -7.35 9.47
N THR A 346 -29.38 -8.12 9.99
CA THR A 346 -30.73 -8.27 9.41
C THR A 346 -31.77 -7.51 10.23
N THR A 347 -32.85 -7.09 9.57
CA THR A 347 -34.04 -6.58 10.27
C THR A 347 -34.84 -7.75 10.82
N THR A 348 -35.11 -7.75 12.12
CA THR A 348 -35.99 -8.74 12.76
C THR A 348 -37.45 -8.53 12.34
N ALA A 349 -38.31 -9.53 12.57
CA ALA A 349 -39.75 -9.42 12.33
C ALA A 349 -40.43 -8.22 13.05
N SER A 350 -39.79 -7.69 14.10
CA SER A 350 -40.24 -6.51 14.84
C SER A 350 -39.83 -5.15 14.23
N GLY A 351 -39.14 -5.15 13.08
CA GLY A 351 -38.61 -3.94 12.43
C GLY A 351 -37.33 -3.39 13.09
N ASN A 352 -36.74 -4.11 14.04
CA ASN A 352 -35.52 -3.74 14.73
C ASN A 352 -34.30 -4.45 14.13
N LEU A 353 -33.13 -3.79 14.09
CA LEU A 353 -31.87 -4.41 13.68
C LEU A 353 -31.50 -5.58 14.61
N SER A 354 -30.90 -6.63 14.04
CA SER A 354 -30.34 -7.74 14.80
C SER A 354 -29.33 -7.22 15.82
N SER A 355 -29.32 -7.83 17.00
CA SER A 355 -28.43 -7.43 18.09
C SER A 355 -27.10 -8.21 18.11
N THR A 356 -26.92 -9.12 17.16
CA THR A 356 -25.77 -10.04 17.06
C THR A 356 -25.30 -10.07 15.60
N VAL A 357 -24.00 -10.03 15.41
CA VAL A 357 -23.35 -10.15 14.10
C VAL A 357 -22.84 -11.59 13.98
N LYS A 358 -23.32 -12.32 12.97
CA LYS A 358 -22.91 -13.71 12.70
C LYS A 358 -22.17 -13.77 11.36
N PRO A 359 -21.22 -14.70 11.18
CA PRO A 359 -20.61 -14.92 9.88
C PRO A 359 -21.68 -15.32 8.87
N LEU A 360 -21.53 -14.81 7.66
CA LEU A 360 -22.31 -15.26 6.51
C LEU A 360 -21.78 -16.60 6.02
N ASP A 361 -22.69 -17.36 5.40
CA ASP A 361 -22.34 -18.59 4.69
C ASP A 361 -21.58 -18.25 3.40
N THR A 362 -20.34 -18.71 3.34
CA THR A 362 -19.37 -18.50 2.25
C THR A 362 -19.48 -19.56 1.16
N THR A 363 -20.19 -20.67 1.39
CA THR A 363 -20.31 -21.77 0.41
C THR A 363 -20.98 -21.35 -0.89
N ARG A 364 -21.69 -20.22 -0.88
CA ARG A 364 -22.38 -19.65 -2.04
C ARG A 364 -21.47 -18.84 -2.96
N VAL A 365 -20.26 -18.50 -2.52
CA VAL A 365 -19.31 -17.69 -3.28
C VAL A 365 -17.97 -18.44 -3.31
N PRO A 366 -17.59 -19.03 -4.46
CA PRO A 366 -16.32 -19.76 -4.60
C PRO A 366 -15.12 -18.90 -4.17
N GLY A 367 -14.12 -19.52 -3.53
CA GLY A 367 -12.88 -18.85 -3.11
C GLY A 367 -12.97 -18.01 -1.82
N LEU A 368 -14.16 -17.60 -1.35
CA LEU A 368 -14.26 -16.87 -0.07
C LEU A 368 -13.90 -17.76 1.12
N GLN A 369 -14.29 -19.03 1.09
CA GLN A 369 -13.93 -19.96 2.16
C GLN A 369 -12.42 -20.19 2.20
N ASP A 370 -11.80 -20.42 1.04
CA ASP A 370 -10.35 -20.56 0.92
C ASP A 370 -9.65 -19.31 1.47
N LEU A 371 -10.14 -18.11 1.15
CA LEU A 371 -9.56 -16.87 1.68
C LEU A 371 -9.63 -16.78 3.21
N LEU A 372 -10.73 -17.24 3.83
CA LEU A 372 -10.81 -17.32 5.30
C LEU A 372 -9.87 -18.38 5.89
N ASP A 373 -9.75 -19.53 5.23
CA ASP A 373 -8.92 -20.64 5.72
C ASP A 373 -7.43 -20.30 5.67
N HIS A 374 -7.01 -19.47 4.71
CA HIS A 374 -5.64 -18.95 4.60
C HIS A 374 -5.41 -17.65 5.39
N ALA A 375 -6.47 -16.98 5.85
CA ALA A 375 -6.40 -15.85 6.76
C ALA A 375 -6.14 -16.33 8.20
N GLN A 376 -4.89 -16.68 8.52
CA GLN A 376 -4.51 -17.18 9.84
C GLN A 376 -4.92 -16.22 10.98
N ASP A 377 -5.78 -16.71 11.87
CA ASP A 377 -6.15 -16.05 13.13
C ASP A 377 -5.73 -16.95 14.31
N GLU A 378 -4.42 -17.04 14.58
CA GLU A 378 -3.87 -17.68 15.77
C GLU A 378 -4.32 -16.89 17.02
N PRO A 379 -5.08 -17.48 17.97
CA PRO A 379 -5.72 -16.73 19.05
C PRO A 379 -4.77 -16.20 20.14
N ASP A 380 -3.47 -16.49 20.12
CA ASP A 380 -2.62 -16.36 21.32
C ASP A 380 -1.31 -15.56 21.16
N THR A 381 -1.09 -14.87 20.04
CA THR A 381 -0.01 -13.88 19.93
C THR A 381 -0.57 -12.46 19.92
N GLY A 382 -0.38 -11.74 21.02
CA GLY A 382 -0.82 -10.36 21.20
C GLY A 382 -0.49 -9.46 20.00
N ASP A 383 -1.49 -8.67 19.61
CA ASP A 383 -1.43 -7.56 18.63
C ASP A 383 -0.95 -7.86 17.19
N LEU A 384 -0.60 -9.10 16.81
CA LEU A 384 0.06 -9.38 15.51
C LEU A 384 -0.77 -10.14 14.45
N SER A 385 -2.01 -10.60 14.67
CA SER A 385 -2.77 -11.33 13.61
C SER A 385 -3.61 -10.44 12.68
N LEU A 386 -4.21 -9.35 13.20
CA LEU A 386 -5.00 -8.42 12.37
C LEU A 386 -4.16 -7.44 11.59
N ALA A 387 -3.11 -6.92 12.23
CA ALA A 387 -2.14 -6.07 11.55
C ALA A 387 -1.49 -6.83 10.39
N ALA A 388 -1.21 -8.14 10.56
CA ALA A 388 -0.71 -8.97 9.48
C ALA A 388 -1.70 -9.08 8.32
N LEU A 389 -3.01 -9.21 8.56
CA LEU A 389 -4.01 -9.26 7.50
C LEU A 389 -4.22 -7.89 6.81
N ASP A 390 -4.23 -6.79 7.56
CA ASP A 390 -4.24 -5.44 7.01
C ASP A 390 -2.96 -5.20 6.19
N ILE A 391 -1.82 -5.75 6.63
CA ILE A 391 -0.57 -5.79 5.87
C ILE A 391 -0.71 -6.70 4.66
N THR A 392 -1.37 -7.86 4.70
CA THR A 392 -1.51 -8.77 3.55
C THR A 392 -2.42 -8.17 2.48
N LEU A 393 -3.56 -7.60 2.88
CA LEU A 393 -4.44 -6.86 1.98
C LEU A 393 -3.75 -5.59 1.44
N GLY A 394 -2.95 -4.91 2.27
CA GLY A 394 -2.12 -3.77 1.87
C GLY A 394 -0.81 -4.13 1.15
N ALA A 395 -0.35 -5.37 1.19
CA ALA A 395 0.87 -5.83 0.50
C ALA A 395 0.58 -6.21 -0.96
N ASN A 396 -0.69 -6.44 -1.29
CA ASN A 396 -1.18 -6.49 -2.66
C ASN A 396 -1.33 -5.08 -3.27
N THR A 397 -1.16 -4.03 -2.47
CA THR A 397 -0.87 -2.68 -2.99
C THR A 397 0.59 -2.66 -3.45
N PRO A 398 0.88 -2.26 -4.69
CA PRO A 398 2.27 -2.13 -5.13
C PRO A 398 3.01 -1.19 -4.17
N PRO A 399 4.29 -1.51 -3.81
CA PRO A 399 5.03 -0.70 -2.86
C PRO A 399 5.02 0.76 -3.32
N ASP A 400 4.80 1.70 -2.39
CA ASP A 400 4.93 3.15 -2.63
C ASP A 400 6.41 3.46 -2.90
N ASP A 401 6.90 3.05 -4.06
CA ASP A 401 8.27 3.22 -4.54
C ASP A 401 8.45 4.66 -5.01
N ARG A 402 8.23 5.59 -4.07
CA ARG A 402 8.66 6.99 -4.18
C ARG A 402 10.18 7.10 -4.10
N THR A 403 10.89 5.98 -3.98
CA THR A 403 12.35 5.89 -4.00
C THR A 403 12.88 5.97 -5.43
N THR A 404 13.24 7.19 -5.82
CA THR A 404 14.00 7.55 -7.03
C THR A 404 13.35 7.11 -8.34
N ILE A 405 12.22 7.72 -8.70
CA ILE A 405 11.83 7.86 -10.11
C ILE A 405 13.04 8.50 -10.83
N SER A 406 13.79 7.69 -11.56
CA SER A 406 14.90 8.15 -12.38
C SER A 406 14.34 9.19 -13.35
N ASN A 407 14.85 10.43 -13.31
CA ASN A 407 14.36 11.49 -14.18
C ASN A 407 14.50 11.01 -15.64
N PRO A 408 13.40 10.76 -16.37
CA PRO A 408 13.44 10.19 -17.71
C PRO A 408 14.10 11.14 -18.72
N TYR A 409 14.15 12.43 -18.39
CA TYR A 409 14.82 13.48 -19.15
C TYR A 409 16.18 13.88 -18.55
N ARG A 410 16.83 13.01 -17.78
CA ARG A 410 18.20 13.25 -17.32
C ARG A 410 19.09 13.58 -18.51
N ILE A 411 19.66 14.78 -18.52
CA ILE A 411 20.53 15.26 -19.60
C ILE A 411 21.86 14.53 -19.58
N THR A 412 22.32 14.06 -20.74
CA THR A 412 23.66 13.47 -20.92
C THR A 412 24.70 14.58 -20.99
N PRO A 413 25.68 14.66 -20.07
CA PRO A 413 26.74 15.66 -20.12
C PRO A 413 27.56 15.61 -21.42
N PHE A 414 28.07 16.77 -21.87
CA PHE A 414 28.87 16.85 -23.11
C PHE A 414 30.12 15.96 -23.08
N THR A 415 30.75 15.81 -21.91
CA THR A 415 31.88 14.89 -21.69
C THR A 415 31.54 13.46 -22.05
N GLU A 416 30.36 12.99 -21.62
CA GLU A 416 29.90 11.62 -21.84
C GLU A 416 29.56 11.40 -23.31
N TRP A 417 28.88 12.36 -23.94
CA TRP A 417 28.59 12.34 -25.37
C TRP A 417 29.87 12.33 -26.23
N LYS A 418 30.86 13.17 -25.90
CA LYS A 418 32.08 13.33 -26.71
C LYS A 418 33.01 12.12 -26.66
N HIS A 419 33.06 11.42 -25.52
CA HIS A 419 33.92 10.24 -25.36
C HIS A 419 33.32 8.96 -25.94
N GLY A 420 32.14 9.03 -26.58
CA GLY A 420 31.43 7.83 -27.05
C GLY A 420 30.90 6.97 -25.90
N SER A 421 31.08 7.41 -24.65
CA SER A 421 30.32 6.95 -23.48
C SER A 421 28.92 7.55 -23.51
N VAL A 422 28.26 7.46 -24.66
CA VAL A 422 26.81 7.46 -24.68
C VAL A 422 26.45 6.06 -24.19
N SER A 423 26.35 5.89 -22.87
CA SER A 423 25.30 4.99 -22.40
C SER A 423 24.03 5.65 -22.87
N GLU A 424 23.56 5.21 -24.04
CA GLU A 424 22.15 5.28 -24.37
C GLU A 424 21.41 4.93 -23.07
N PRO A 425 20.43 5.72 -22.58
CA PRO A 425 19.46 5.10 -21.70
C PRO A 425 19.03 3.88 -22.48
N PRO A 426 19.17 2.66 -21.93
CA PRO A 426 18.96 1.46 -22.72
C PRO A 426 17.66 1.70 -23.48
N PRO A 427 17.62 1.52 -24.82
CA PRO A 427 16.33 1.46 -25.47
C PRO A 427 15.49 0.55 -24.57
N ALA A 428 14.31 1.01 -24.11
CA ALA A 428 13.37 0.12 -23.44
C ALA A 428 13.41 -1.14 -24.28
N PRO A 429 13.85 -2.27 -23.71
CA PRO A 429 14.41 -3.29 -24.54
C PRO A 429 13.29 -3.67 -25.50
N ILE A 430 13.46 -3.30 -26.76
CA ILE A 430 13.06 -4.23 -27.80
C ILE A 430 14.03 -5.34 -27.50
N LEU A 431 13.66 -6.24 -26.58
CA LEU A 431 14.40 -7.44 -26.35
C LEU A 431 14.47 -8.01 -27.77
N PRO A 432 15.64 -8.01 -28.44
CA PRO A 432 15.78 -8.97 -29.52
C PRO A 432 15.42 -10.27 -28.82
N PRO A 433 14.43 -11.06 -29.30
CA PRO A 433 13.83 -12.14 -28.52
C PRO A 433 14.96 -12.83 -27.79
N VAL A 434 15.05 -12.60 -26.46
CA VAL A 434 16.26 -12.95 -25.71
C VAL A 434 16.35 -14.40 -25.98
N THR A 435 17.33 -14.82 -26.79
CA THR A 435 17.35 -16.20 -27.22
C THR A 435 17.76 -16.89 -25.94
N PRO A 436 16.82 -17.53 -25.23
CA PRO A 436 17.09 -17.96 -23.88
C PRO A 436 18.23 -18.95 -23.99
N THR A 437 19.20 -18.86 -23.08
CA THR A 437 20.31 -19.80 -23.10
C THR A 437 19.73 -21.18 -22.85
N VAL A 438 19.77 -22.03 -23.89
CA VAL A 438 19.22 -23.39 -23.82
C VAL A 438 20.15 -24.22 -22.95
N LEU A 439 19.61 -24.76 -21.86
CA LEU A 439 20.32 -25.63 -20.95
C LEU A 439 20.18 -27.08 -21.40
N VAL A 440 21.22 -27.88 -21.18
CA VAL A 440 21.16 -29.34 -21.32
C VAL A 440 21.01 -30.03 -19.96
N PRO A 441 20.44 -31.24 -19.89
CA PRO A 441 20.28 -31.96 -18.63
C PRO A 441 21.61 -32.07 -17.86
N GLY A 442 21.61 -31.66 -16.61
CA GLY A 442 22.79 -31.66 -15.73
C GLY A 442 23.70 -30.43 -15.85
N GLN A 443 23.45 -29.52 -16.80
CA GLN A 443 24.25 -28.31 -16.96
C GLN A 443 24.13 -27.41 -15.73
N THR A 444 25.25 -26.82 -15.31
CA THR A 444 25.33 -25.87 -14.19
C THR A 444 25.97 -24.58 -14.65
N LEU A 445 25.43 -23.44 -14.22
CA LEU A 445 25.97 -22.11 -14.46
C LEU A 445 25.87 -21.25 -13.21
N VAL A 446 26.73 -20.23 -13.12
CA VAL A 446 26.65 -19.20 -12.08
C VAL A 446 25.62 -18.17 -12.52
N LEU A 447 24.65 -17.89 -11.66
CA LEU A 447 23.65 -16.86 -11.90
C LEU A 447 24.29 -15.48 -11.70
N PRO A 448 24.03 -14.52 -12.60
CA PRO A 448 24.48 -13.15 -12.40
C PRO A 448 23.79 -12.56 -11.16
N GLU A 449 24.43 -11.60 -10.48
CA GLU A 449 23.90 -11.00 -9.24
C GLU A 449 22.52 -10.38 -9.43
N GLU A 450 22.23 -9.87 -10.62
CA GLU A 450 20.92 -9.34 -11.01
C GLU A 450 19.78 -10.36 -10.80
N ALA A 451 20.04 -11.64 -11.09
CA ALA A 451 19.06 -12.71 -10.92
C ALA A 451 18.76 -12.99 -9.45
N TRP A 452 19.55 -12.45 -8.51
CA TRP A 452 19.32 -12.66 -7.09
C TRP A 452 18.21 -11.76 -6.55
N GLN A 453 17.98 -10.61 -7.20
CA GLN A 453 16.97 -9.64 -6.79
C GLN A 453 15.55 -9.99 -7.27
N GLY A 454 15.43 -10.90 -8.23
CA GLY A 454 14.14 -11.35 -8.75
C GLY A 454 14.33 -12.25 -9.96
N LEU A 455 14.05 -13.53 -9.76
CA LEU A 455 14.05 -14.57 -10.80
C LEU A 455 12.60 -14.98 -11.07
N ARG A 456 12.12 -14.76 -12.29
CA ARG A 456 10.84 -15.27 -12.75
C ARG A 456 11.04 -16.66 -13.34
N ILE A 457 10.13 -17.57 -13.00
CA ILE A 457 10.08 -18.95 -13.47
C ILE A 457 8.74 -19.13 -14.18
N VAL A 458 8.78 -19.70 -15.37
CA VAL A 458 7.61 -19.99 -16.19
C VAL A 458 7.71 -21.42 -16.69
N PHE A 459 6.78 -22.28 -16.30
CA PHE A 459 6.66 -23.64 -16.80
C PHE A 459 5.50 -23.72 -17.80
N ARG A 460 5.81 -23.95 -19.07
CA ARG A 460 4.83 -24.09 -20.17
C ARG A 460 4.68 -25.56 -20.53
N PHE A 461 3.45 -26.04 -20.70
CA PHE A 461 3.15 -27.41 -21.10
C PHE A 461 1.76 -27.51 -21.77
N ALA A 462 1.42 -28.69 -22.29
CA ALA A 462 0.11 -29.00 -22.87
C ALA A 462 -0.13 -30.53 -22.84
N GLY A 463 -1.37 -30.98 -23.10
CA GLY A 463 -1.72 -32.39 -23.29
C GLY A 463 -2.08 -33.16 -22.01
N ALA A 464 -1.54 -32.75 -20.87
CA ALA A 464 -1.92 -33.23 -19.54
C ALA A 464 -1.76 -32.08 -18.53
N ASP A 465 -2.34 -32.23 -17.34
CA ASP A 465 -2.22 -31.23 -16.28
C ASP A 465 -1.06 -31.55 -15.32
N ALA A 466 -0.33 -30.52 -14.92
CA ALA A 466 0.79 -30.61 -13.98
C ALA A 466 0.85 -29.34 -13.14
N ASP A 467 1.28 -29.47 -11.88
CA ASP A 467 1.45 -28.34 -10.96
C ASP A 467 2.93 -27.99 -10.76
N LEU A 468 3.26 -26.70 -10.62
CA LEU A 468 4.60 -26.22 -10.28
C LEU A 468 4.73 -26.12 -8.75
N THR A 469 5.88 -26.55 -8.25
CA THR A 469 6.15 -26.65 -6.82
C THR A 469 7.61 -26.26 -6.53
N LEU A 470 7.86 -25.59 -5.40
CA LEU A 470 9.20 -25.19 -4.95
C LEU A 470 9.52 -25.79 -3.57
N PHE A 471 10.73 -26.33 -3.40
CA PHE A 471 11.22 -26.79 -2.11
C PHE A 471 12.41 -25.95 -1.67
N LEU A 472 12.31 -25.24 -0.55
CA LEU A 472 13.40 -24.49 0.06
C LEU A 472 14.17 -25.39 1.02
N ILE A 473 15.38 -25.73 0.64
CA ILE A 473 16.16 -26.81 1.24
C ILE A 473 17.32 -26.24 2.05
N GLY A 474 17.43 -26.71 3.30
CA GLY A 474 18.49 -26.41 4.24
C GLY A 474 19.83 -27.08 3.91
N GLY A 475 20.82 -26.87 4.77
CA GLY A 475 22.16 -27.47 4.63
C GLY A 475 22.19 -28.99 4.87
N ASP A 476 21.15 -29.54 5.48
CA ASP A 476 20.94 -30.97 5.71
C ASP A 476 20.24 -31.68 4.54
N GLY A 477 19.89 -30.94 3.48
CA GLY A 477 19.20 -31.49 2.31
C GLY A 477 17.70 -31.68 2.49
N ARG A 478 17.10 -31.11 3.54
CA ARG A 478 15.66 -31.20 3.81
C ARG A 478 15.02 -29.81 3.92
N VAL A 479 13.70 -29.74 3.78
CA VAL A 479 12.94 -28.54 4.17
C VAL A 479 12.96 -28.38 5.69
N ALA A 480 12.95 -27.15 6.21
CA ALA A 480 12.97 -26.94 7.67
C ALA A 480 11.62 -27.18 8.33
N GLY A 481 10.54 -26.98 7.57
CA GLY A 481 9.14 -27.13 7.96
C GLY A 481 8.24 -27.01 6.74
N ASP A 482 6.93 -27.14 6.93
CA ASP A 482 5.94 -27.07 5.86
C ASP A 482 5.98 -25.71 5.14
N GLU A 483 6.36 -24.63 5.83
CA GLU A 483 6.50 -23.27 5.29
C GLU A 483 7.56 -23.12 4.18
N ASP A 484 8.48 -24.08 4.07
CA ASP A 484 9.54 -24.13 3.07
C ASP A 484 9.12 -24.97 1.83
N PHE A 485 7.88 -25.48 1.82
CA PHE A 485 7.28 -26.21 0.71
C PHE A 485 6.21 -25.34 0.03
N VAL A 486 6.52 -24.78 -1.15
CA VAL A 486 5.63 -23.88 -1.88
C VAL A 486 4.92 -24.64 -2.99
N PHE A 487 3.60 -24.75 -2.90
CA PHE A 487 2.73 -25.44 -3.85
C PHE A 487 1.38 -24.72 -3.93
N TYR A 488 0.42 -25.18 -4.72
CA TYR A 488 -0.82 -24.44 -4.97
C TYR A 488 -1.62 -24.06 -3.70
N ASN A 489 -1.63 -24.88 -2.64
CA ASN A 489 -2.27 -24.54 -1.35
C ASN A 489 -1.37 -23.72 -0.41
N GLN A 490 -0.08 -23.59 -0.71
CA GLN A 490 0.83 -22.72 0.02
C GLN A 490 1.68 -21.94 -0.99
N PRO A 491 1.08 -20.94 -1.67
CA PRO A 491 1.67 -20.35 -2.85
C PRO A 491 2.83 -19.39 -2.54
N ALA A 492 3.20 -19.18 -1.28
CA ALA A 492 4.38 -18.37 -0.94
C ALA A 492 5.02 -18.82 0.37
N THR A 493 6.31 -18.52 0.51
CA THR A 493 7.03 -18.61 1.79
C THR A 493 6.57 -17.50 2.75
N ALA A 494 6.72 -17.72 4.06
CA ALA A 494 6.29 -16.76 5.08
C ALA A 494 6.95 -15.37 4.96
N ASP A 495 8.15 -15.31 4.39
CA ASP A 495 8.91 -14.08 4.12
C ASP A 495 8.68 -13.50 2.71
N GLY A 496 7.87 -14.15 1.88
CA GLY A 496 7.58 -13.76 0.50
C GLY A 496 8.77 -13.91 -0.47
N ALA A 497 9.88 -14.53 -0.05
CA ALA A 497 11.08 -14.68 -0.87
C ALA A 497 10.89 -15.65 -2.04
N ALA A 498 9.95 -16.60 -1.96
CA ALA A 498 9.53 -17.43 -3.09
C ALA A 498 7.99 -17.49 -3.15
N ARG A 499 7.42 -17.36 -4.36
CA ARG A 499 5.97 -17.34 -4.57
C ARG A 499 5.58 -17.98 -5.90
N LEU A 500 4.52 -18.78 -5.92
CA LEU A 500 3.78 -19.18 -7.11
C LEU A 500 2.78 -18.09 -7.49
N LEU A 501 2.69 -17.78 -8.77
CA LEU A 501 1.78 -16.78 -9.35
C LEU A 501 0.55 -17.42 -10.01
N GLY A 502 0.43 -18.75 -9.93
CA GLY A 502 -0.73 -19.50 -10.41
C GLY A 502 -0.59 -20.10 -11.81
N LYS A 503 -1.60 -20.90 -12.15
CA LYS A 503 -1.76 -21.62 -13.41
C LYS A 503 -2.75 -20.89 -14.31
N GLN A 504 -2.37 -20.60 -15.55
CA GLN A 504 -3.19 -19.90 -16.53
C GLN A 504 -3.20 -20.65 -17.87
N GLN A 505 -4.34 -20.63 -18.55
CA GLN A 505 -4.44 -21.16 -19.91
C GLN A 505 -4.06 -20.09 -20.93
N GLU A 506 -3.02 -20.34 -21.73
CA GLU A 506 -2.54 -19.48 -22.82
C GLU A 506 -2.66 -20.18 -24.17
N GLY A 507 -3.83 -20.02 -24.81
CA GLY A 507 -4.13 -20.69 -26.07
C GLY A 507 -4.11 -22.22 -25.93
N PRO A 508 -3.29 -22.96 -26.70
CA PRO A 508 -3.19 -24.42 -26.60
C PRO A 508 -2.30 -24.90 -25.44
N HIS A 509 -1.67 -23.98 -24.71
CA HIS A 509 -0.75 -24.30 -23.62
C HIS A 509 -1.31 -23.89 -22.27
N THR A 510 -0.89 -24.60 -21.24
CA THR A 510 -1.05 -24.23 -19.83
C THR A 510 0.29 -23.70 -19.34
N VAL A 511 0.25 -22.61 -18.58
CA VAL A 511 1.43 -21.91 -18.08
C VAL A 511 1.33 -21.73 -16.57
N GLU A 512 2.35 -22.21 -15.87
CA GLU A 512 2.53 -21.98 -14.44
C GLU A 512 3.70 -21.04 -14.17
N ARG A 513 3.53 -20.17 -13.19
CA ARG A 513 4.51 -19.10 -12.92
C ARG A 513 4.94 -19.07 -11.47
N ALA A 514 6.18 -18.68 -11.23
CA ALA A 514 6.71 -18.42 -9.91
C ALA A 514 7.74 -17.27 -9.91
N THR A 515 7.96 -16.64 -8.77
CA THR A 515 9.00 -15.64 -8.53
C THR A 515 9.85 -16.06 -7.33
N ILE A 516 11.16 -15.85 -7.44
CA ILE A 516 12.13 -16.12 -6.35
C ILE A 516 13.09 -14.95 -6.21
N HIS A 517 13.16 -14.38 -5.00
CA HIS A 517 14.12 -13.37 -4.59
C HIS A 517 15.26 -14.04 -3.81
N LEU A 518 16.28 -14.54 -4.54
CA LEU A 518 17.40 -15.31 -3.94
C LEU A 518 18.20 -14.52 -2.89
N SER A 519 18.23 -13.19 -2.99
CA SER A 519 18.86 -12.28 -2.02
C SER A 519 18.06 -12.16 -0.72
N ALA A 520 16.74 -12.35 -0.78
CA ALA A 520 15.83 -12.29 0.36
C ALA A 520 15.69 -13.65 1.07
N LEU A 521 16.11 -14.75 0.44
CA LEU A 521 16.05 -16.08 1.07
C LEU A 521 16.86 -16.12 2.37
N PRO A 522 16.31 -16.71 3.45
CA PRO A 522 17.02 -16.87 4.72
C PRO A 522 18.35 -17.58 4.53
N GLU A 523 19.38 -17.24 5.32
CA GLU A 523 20.71 -17.86 5.22
C GLU A 523 20.71 -19.38 5.43
N ARG A 524 19.69 -19.90 6.15
CA ARG A 524 19.47 -21.34 6.32
C ARG A 524 19.19 -22.04 5.00
N VAL A 525 18.56 -21.38 4.03
CA VAL A 525 18.21 -21.93 2.71
C VAL A 525 19.46 -21.98 1.85
N ARG A 526 19.90 -23.20 1.57
CA ARG A 526 21.09 -23.47 0.75
C ARG A 526 20.73 -23.83 -0.69
N ARG A 527 19.52 -24.31 -0.92
CA ARG A 527 19.04 -24.74 -2.23
C ARG A 527 17.55 -24.47 -2.37
N VAL A 528 17.08 -24.22 -3.58
CA VAL A 528 15.69 -24.24 -3.96
C VAL A 528 15.52 -25.23 -5.11
N ALA A 529 14.70 -26.26 -4.94
CA ALA A 529 14.35 -27.18 -6.01
C ALA A 529 13.05 -26.72 -6.68
N VAL A 530 13.07 -26.61 -8.01
CA VAL A 530 11.92 -26.28 -8.86
C VAL A 530 11.42 -27.58 -9.46
N ALA A 531 10.20 -27.97 -9.09
CA ALA A 531 9.63 -29.27 -9.43
C ALA A 531 8.25 -29.16 -10.03
N ILE A 532 7.84 -30.21 -10.73
CA ILE A 532 6.47 -30.39 -11.20
C ILE A 532 5.90 -31.71 -10.70
N ASN A 533 4.58 -31.77 -10.54
CA ASN A 533 3.82 -32.97 -10.21
C ASN A 533 2.63 -33.10 -11.14
N MET A 534 2.36 -34.32 -11.61
CA MET A 534 1.17 -34.62 -12.40
C MET A 534 -0.06 -34.71 -11.50
N ASP A 535 -1.23 -34.36 -12.03
CA ASP A 535 -2.51 -34.58 -11.34
C ASP A 535 -2.72 -36.09 -11.08
N VAL A 536 -2.82 -36.44 -9.79
CA VAL A 536 -2.95 -37.81 -9.29
C VAL A 536 -4.26 -38.46 -9.77
N ASP A 537 -5.33 -37.67 -9.93
CA ASP A 537 -6.67 -38.17 -10.27
C ASP A 537 -6.77 -38.62 -11.74
N THR A 538 -5.89 -38.11 -12.60
CA THR A 538 -5.87 -38.44 -14.03
C THR A 538 -5.12 -39.75 -14.34
N GLY A 539 -4.23 -40.18 -13.44
CA GLY A 539 -3.32 -41.31 -13.67
C GLY A 539 -2.27 -41.09 -14.77
N LEU A 540 -2.16 -39.88 -15.31
CA LEU A 540 -1.21 -39.50 -16.36
C LEU A 540 0.21 -39.35 -15.80
N THR A 541 1.21 -39.37 -16.68
CA THR A 541 2.64 -39.28 -16.33
C THR A 541 3.27 -38.09 -17.01
N CYS A 542 4.50 -37.71 -16.63
CA CYS A 542 5.22 -36.65 -17.31
C CYS A 542 5.46 -36.95 -18.80
N GLY A 543 5.38 -38.22 -19.23
CA GLY A 543 5.38 -38.61 -20.64
C GLY A 543 4.15 -38.13 -21.44
N SER A 544 3.06 -37.77 -20.76
CA SER A 544 1.85 -37.19 -21.37
C SER A 544 1.97 -35.69 -21.60
N LEU A 545 2.97 -35.03 -21.01
CA LEU A 545 3.21 -33.60 -21.21
C LEU A 545 3.84 -33.37 -22.59
N THR A 546 3.21 -32.51 -23.37
CA THR A 546 3.73 -31.99 -24.63
C THR A 546 4.17 -30.56 -24.45
N HIS A 547 5.16 -30.10 -25.21
CA HIS A 547 5.69 -28.73 -25.13
C HIS A 547 6.18 -28.31 -23.74
N ALA A 548 6.59 -29.27 -22.89
CA ALA A 548 7.14 -29.01 -21.57
C ALA A 548 8.44 -28.19 -21.69
N ALA A 549 8.43 -26.98 -21.15
CA ALA A 549 9.59 -26.09 -21.12
C ALA A 549 9.58 -25.26 -19.83
N LEU A 550 10.74 -25.21 -19.18
CA LEU A 550 11.02 -24.30 -18.06
C LEU A 550 11.80 -23.11 -18.59
N ASP A 551 11.15 -21.96 -18.63
CA ASP A 551 11.74 -20.67 -18.95
C ASP A 551 12.03 -19.92 -17.65
N MET A 552 13.22 -19.35 -17.52
CA MET A 552 13.63 -18.53 -16.38
C MET A 552 14.22 -17.22 -16.88
N ASP A 553 13.83 -16.10 -16.28
CA ASP A 553 14.37 -14.79 -16.63
C ASP A 553 14.55 -13.89 -15.40
N CYS A 554 15.52 -12.98 -15.47
CA CYS A 554 15.71 -11.95 -14.46
C CYS A 554 15.27 -10.58 -14.97
N VAL A 555 15.02 -9.64 -14.05
CA VAL A 555 14.54 -8.27 -14.33
C VAL A 555 15.40 -7.51 -15.36
N THR A 556 16.67 -7.88 -15.51
CA THR A 556 17.62 -7.28 -16.46
C THR A 556 17.64 -7.93 -17.85
N GLY A 557 16.81 -8.95 -18.10
CA GLY A 557 16.62 -9.56 -19.42
C GLY A 557 17.54 -10.73 -19.77
N THR A 558 18.32 -11.28 -18.82
CA THR A 558 18.99 -12.58 -19.06
C THR A 558 17.97 -13.70 -18.90
N ALA A 559 17.89 -14.59 -19.88
CA ALA A 559 16.94 -15.70 -19.87
C ALA A 559 17.62 -17.05 -20.13
N TRP A 560 17.06 -18.09 -19.53
CA TRP A 560 17.44 -19.49 -19.68
C TRP A 560 16.19 -20.30 -20.02
N THR A 561 16.35 -21.33 -20.84
CA THR A 561 15.26 -22.27 -21.11
C THR A 561 15.78 -23.69 -20.98
N PHE A 562 14.94 -24.57 -20.50
CA PHE A 562 15.25 -25.98 -20.37
C PHE A 562 14.02 -26.82 -20.72
N GLN A 563 14.19 -27.77 -21.63
CA GLN A 563 13.17 -28.76 -21.95
C GLN A 563 13.49 -30.05 -21.19
N PRO A 564 12.70 -30.40 -20.14
CA PRO A 564 12.91 -31.66 -19.45
C PRO A 564 12.64 -32.85 -20.38
N PRO A 565 13.40 -33.96 -20.22
CA PRO A 565 13.13 -35.17 -20.96
C PRO A 565 11.74 -35.73 -20.58
N ALA A 566 10.97 -36.14 -21.58
CA ALA A 566 9.73 -36.87 -21.35
C ALA A 566 10.06 -38.29 -20.84
N ASP A 567 9.49 -38.67 -19.70
CA ASP A 567 9.61 -40.03 -19.15
C ASP A 567 8.22 -40.57 -18.80
N PRO A 568 7.78 -41.67 -19.45
CA PRO A 568 6.45 -42.24 -19.23
C PRO A 568 6.30 -42.96 -17.89
N ASN A 569 7.34 -43.07 -17.08
CA ASN A 569 7.31 -43.80 -15.80
C ASN A 569 7.29 -42.88 -14.58
N ILE A 570 7.37 -41.56 -14.77
CA ILE A 570 7.50 -40.60 -13.66
C ILE A 570 6.24 -39.74 -13.56
N ARG A 571 5.84 -39.44 -12.32
CA ARG A 571 4.65 -38.64 -11.98
C ARG A 571 4.99 -37.33 -11.28
N ALA A 572 6.25 -37.15 -10.90
CA ALA A 572 6.80 -35.89 -10.45
C ALA A 572 8.25 -35.76 -10.94
N MET A 573 8.73 -34.53 -11.09
CA MET A 573 10.07 -34.26 -11.61
C MET A 573 10.65 -32.97 -11.04
N VAL A 574 11.91 -33.01 -10.63
CA VAL A 574 12.70 -31.80 -10.37
C VAL A 574 13.35 -31.36 -11.67
N ILE A 575 12.97 -30.16 -12.13
CA ILE A 575 13.37 -29.58 -13.42
C ILE A 575 14.61 -28.70 -13.27
N ALA A 576 14.75 -28.02 -12.13
CA ALA A 576 15.92 -27.19 -11.86
C ALA A 576 16.24 -27.09 -10.37
N GLU A 577 17.50 -26.81 -10.06
CA GLU A 577 17.96 -26.47 -8.72
C GLU A 577 18.71 -25.13 -8.75
N LEU A 578 18.34 -24.25 -7.83
CA LEU A 578 19.05 -23.02 -7.51
C LEU A 578 19.81 -23.26 -6.21
N TYR A 579 21.11 -23.04 -6.13
CA TYR A 579 21.86 -23.33 -4.90
C TYR A 579 23.00 -22.35 -4.62
N ARG A 580 23.24 -22.10 -3.33
CA ARG A 580 24.35 -21.29 -2.86
C ARG A 580 25.66 -22.05 -3.01
N HIS A 581 26.68 -21.36 -3.49
CA HIS A 581 28.05 -21.86 -3.61
C HIS A 581 29.02 -20.75 -3.23
N THR A 582 30.27 -21.08 -2.95
CA THR A 582 31.35 -20.10 -2.79
C THR A 582 32.31 -20.23 -3.95
N ALA A 583 32.45 -19.16 -4.75
CA ALA A 583 33.41 -19.10 -5.84
C ALA A 583 34.39 -17.95 -5.55
N ASP A 584 35.69 -18.23 -5.61
CA ASP A 584 36.76 -17.24 -5.36
C ASP A 584 36.61 -16.44 -4.05
N GLY A 585 36.05 -17.09 -3.01
CA GLY A 585 35.82 -16.47 -1.69
C GLY A 585 34.55 -15.63 -1.58
N HIS A 586 33.77 -15.50 -2.64
CA HIS A 586 32.50 -14.77 -2.66
C HIS A 586 31.29 -15.73 -2.72
N PRO A 587 30.19 -15.44 -2.00
CA PRO A 587 28.96 -16.21 -2.13
C PRO A 587 28.37 -15.97 -3.52
N VAL A 588 27.99 -17.05 -4.21
CA VAL A 588 27.32 -16.99 -5.51
C VAL A 588 26.15 -17.96 -5.55
N TRP A 589 25.13 -17.64 -6.33
CA TRP A 589 24.08 -18.60 -6.67
C TRP A 589 24.39 -19.30 -7.99
N LYS A 590 24.11 -20.61 -8.04
CA LYS A 590 24.22 -21.42 -9.25
C LYS A 590 22.86 -21.99 -9.63
N LEU A 591 22.61 -22.04 -10.93
CA LEU A 591 21.47 -22.73 -11.52
C LEU A 591 21.96 -24.05 -12.11
N ARG A 592 21.24 -25.14 -11.81
CA ARG A 592 21.45 -26.46 -12.40
C ARG A 592 20.16 -26.96 -13.04
N ALA A 593 20.19 -27.21 -14.34
CA ALA A 593 19.09 -27.87 -15.03
C ALA A 593 19.11 -29.37 -14.75
N LEU A 594 17.95 -29.93 -14.40
CA LEU A 594 17.74 -31.33 -14.04
C LEU A 594 16.53 -31.88 -14.79
N GLY A 595 16.37 -33.19 -14.79
CA GLY A 595 15.16 -33.85 -15.27
C GLY A 595 14.95 -35.12 -14.47
N GLN A 596 15.14 -35.01 -13.15
CA GLN A 596 15.12 -36.17 -12.27
C GLN A 596 13.67 -36.44 -11.90
N GLY A 597 13.19 -37.65 -12.19
CA GLY A 597 11.81 -38.02 -11.96
C GLY A 597 11.60 -38.98 -10.79
N TRP A 598 10.38 -38.98 -10.27
CA TRP A 598 9.89 -39.87 -9.23
C TRP A 598 8.63 -40.59 -9.74
N ALA A 599 8.66 -41.92 -9.71
CA ALA A 599 7.52 -42.76 -10.11
C ALA A 599 6.36 -42.65 -9.10
N ASP A 600 6.69 -42.52 -7.81
CA ASP A 600 5.75 -42.37 -6.70
C ASP A 600 5.04 -41.01 -6.66
N GLY A 601 5.27 -40.14 -7.65
CA GLY A 601 4.63 -38.82 -7.71
C GLY A 601 5.09 -37.85 -6.63
N LEU A 602 4.22 -36.91 -6.26
CA LEU A 602 4.51 -35.87 -5.28
C LEU A 602 4.89 -36.47 -3.92
N ASP A 603 4.21 -37.53 -3.48
CA ASP A 603 4.49 -38.19 -2.19
C ASP A 603 5.93 -38.73 -2.10
N GLY A 604 6.44 -39.28 -3.20
CA GLY A 604 7.84 -39.73 -3.28
C GLY A 604 8.83 -38.59 -3.26
N LEU A 605 8.48 -37.48 -3.92
CA LEU A 605 9.30 -36.28 -3.99
C LEU A 605 9.35 -35.54 -2.64
N ALA A 606 8.19 -35.37 -2.00
CA ALA A 606 8.02 -34.75 -0.70
C ALA A 606 8.79 -35.51 0.39
N ARG A 607 8.67 -36.85 0.43
CA ARG A 607 9.48 -37.70 1.33
C ARG A 607 10.98 -37.57 1.08
N ALA A 608 11.40 -37.41 -0.18
CA ALA A 608 12.82 -37.23 -0.51
C ALA A 608 13.40 -35.92 0.06
N TYR A 609 12.58 -34.88 0.23
CA TYR A 609 12.98 -33.62 0.85
C TYR A 609 12.54 -33.47 2.32
N GLY A 610 12.00 -34.52 2.93
CA GLY A 610 11.70 -34.57 4.36
C GLY A 610 10.38 -33.93 4.78
N VAL A 611 9.43 -33.78 3.85
CA VAL A 611 8.04 -33.42 4.17
C VAL A 611 7.31 -34.69 4.62
N ASP A 612 6.62 -34.63 5.77
CA ASP A 612 5.72 -35.70 6.21
C ASP A 612 4.38 -35.55 5.47
N VAL A 613 4.04 -36.54 4.65
CA VAL A 613 2.80 -36.60 3.88
C VAL A 613 1.92 -37.67 4.54
N GLU A 614 0.86 -37.27 5.26
CA GLU A 614 -0.14 -38.18 5.83
C GLU A 614 -1.31 -38.44 4.89
#